data_AF-A0A524I401-F1
#
_entry.id   AF-A0A524I401-F1
#
_cell.length_a   1.000
_cell.length_b   1.000
_cell.length_c   1.000
_cell.angle_alpha   90.00
_cell.angle_beta   90.00
_cell.angle_gamma   90.00
#
_symmetry.space_group_name_H-M   'P 1'
#
loop_
_entity.id
_entity.type
_entity.pdbx_description
1 polymer ?
#
loop_
_entity_poly.entity_id
_entity_poly.type
_entity_poly.pdbx_seq_one_letter_code
_entity_poly.pdbx_strand_id
1 'polypeptide(L)'
;MGTGMRMAVVVHGPEAVDSGLALEVIRRAAMLGDVRARVGGATAVAAVIDSGLEDVIAHDSRELPSTTIRQMAADADVVVLVNYGKDRDSALGFGRLVMAKVLPISAAVVQVDNGLSIIWSADDPLLPRILPLMIGEVLDLRGSVETIDLTVRRLSGVRNGEFVWINGHVIGRALRDEVVLSQTPSGELRAEGLTIKPTGVERLGDFDIRTAIVRSGQVRRTSSRPRSLRSLGSTVCIIDHCAEESVFRCRDASYVITVGDDTSKIASALLFRLGIPVIAITDGDEDGISKEEIFYPGSFLFRLEPGNDDLVGAEIKERCFVRADRIPLSMKIEEMAALVRTVSGKRLLWERVF
;
A
#
# COMPACT_ATOMS: atom_id res chain seq x y z
N MET A 1 -14.49 -19.07 34.09
CA MET A 1 -14.46 -17.87 33.23
C MET A 1 -14.07 -18.36 31.85
N GLY A 2 -15.01 -18.42 30.90
CA GLY A 2 -14.69 -18.91 29.55
C GLY A 2 -13.69 -17.96 28.92
N THR A 3 -12.48 -18.44 28.62
CA THR A 3 -11.44 -17.66 27.94
C THR A 3 -11.97 -17.27 26.57
N GLY A 4 -12.20 -15.96 26.35
CA GLY A 4 -12.56 -15.43 25.03
C GLY A 4 -11.51 -15.82 23.99
N MET A 5 -11.92 -15.97 22.73
CA MET A 5 -11.00 -16.34 21.65
C MET A 5 -10.00 -15.21 21.38
N ARG A 6 -8.75 -15.55 21.09
CA ARG A 6 -7.75 -14.59 20.62
C ARG A 6 -7.90 -14.43 19.11
N MET A 7 -8.34 -13.25 18.70
CA MET A 7 -8.68 -12.92 17.32
C MET A 7 -7.61 -12.00 16.72
N ALA A 8 -6.98 -12.43 15.64
CA ALA A 8 -6.08 -11.61 14.84
C ALA A 8 -6.82 -11.13 13.59
N VAL A 9 -7.01 -9.82 13.42
CA VAL A 9 -7.66 -9.24 12.23
C VAL A 9 -6.59 -8.61 11.36
N VAL A 10 -6.43 -9.10 10.13
CA VAL A 10 -5.48 -8.58 9.14
C VAL A 10 -6.27 -7.88 8.04
N VAL A 11 -6.17 -6.55 7.97
CA VAL A 11 -6.91 -5.73 7.02
C VAL A 11 -6.09 -5.52 5.75
N HIS A 12 -6.69 -5.79 4.59
CA HIS A 12 -6.08 -5.60 3.28
C HIS A 12 -6.86 -4.59 2.44
N GLY A 13 -6.14 -3.58 1.95
CA GLY A 13 -6.66 -2.55 1.06
C GLY A 13 -7.41 -1.41 1.79
N PRO A 14 -7.37 -0.19 1.24
CA PRO A 14 -8.13 0.94 1.77
C PRO A 14 -9.64 0.72 1.70
N GLU A 15 -10.13 -0.02 0.71
CA GLU A 15 -11.56 -0.25 0.49
C GLU A 15 -12.22 -1.01 1.66
N ALA A 16 -11.49 -1.93 2.29
CA ALA A 16 -11.96 -2.63 3.48
C ALA A 16 -12.18 -1.67 4.66
N VAL A 17 -11.39 -0.61 4.76
CA VAL A 17 -11.50 0.40 5.82
C VAL A 17 -12.58 1.43 5.46
N ASP A 18 -12.49 2.01 4.26
CA ASP A 18 -13.37 3.09 3.79
C ASP A 18 -14.84 2.67 3.71
N SER A 19 -15.11 1.38 3.40
CA SER A 19 -16.47 0.83 3.38
C SER A 19 -17.06 0.58 4.77
N GLY A 20 -16.23 0.59 5.82
CA GLY A 20 -16.62 0.19 7.17
C GLY A 20 -16.56 -1.33 7.42
N LEU A 21 -16.26 -2.15 6.42
CA LEU A 21 -16.18 -3.61 6.55
C LEU A 21 -15.18 -4.04 7.64
N ALA A 22 -13.99 -3.45 7.65
CA ALA A 22 -12.97 -3.74 8.67
C ALA A 22 -13.49 -3.47 10.09
N LEU A 23 -14.18 -2.34 10.29
CA LEU A 23 -14.73 -1.99 11.59
C LEU A 23 -15.89 -2.93 12.00
N GLU A 24 -16.73 -3.33 11.06
CA GLU A 24 -17.79 -4.32 11.31
C GLU A 24 -17.20 -5.66 11.75
N VAL A 25 -16.19 -6.17 11.03
CA VAL A 25 -15.52 -7.43 11.36
C VAL A 25 -14.84 -7.36 12.72
N ILE A 26 -14.14 -6.26 13.04
CA ILE A 26 -13.51 -6.05 14.34
C ILE A 26 -14.55 -6.07 15.46
N ARG A 27 -15.71 -5.41 15.27
CA ARG A 27 -16.81 -5.43 16.26
C ARG A 27 -17.37 -6.84 16.45
N ARG A 28 -17.56 -7.60 15.36
CA ARG A 28 -18.00 -9.01 15.44
C ARG A 28 -16.99 -9.89 16.17
N ALA A 29 -15.70 -9.71 15.88
CA ALA A 29 -14.63 -10.42 16.57
C ALA A 29 -14.57 -10.08 18.07
N ALA A 30 -14.79 -8.81 18.44
CA ALA A 30 -14.78 -8.36 19.83
C ALA A 30 -15.93 -8.96 20.67
N MET A 31 -17.06 -9.33 20.04
CA MET A 31 -18.12 -10.07 20.72
C MET A 31 -17.71 -11.52 21.07
N LEU A 32 -16.68 -12.05 20.41
CA LEU A 32 -16.24 -13.43 20.53
C LEU A 32 -14.95 -13.59 21.38
N GLY A 33 -14.19 -12.51 21.57
CA GLY A 33 -13.01 -12.49 22.43
C GLY A 33 -12.11 -11.27 22.24
N ASP A 34 -10.82 -11.43 22.52
CA ASP A 34 -9.80 -10.38 22.44
C ASP A 34 -9.36 -10.15 21.00
N VAL A 35 -9.24 -8.90 20.56
CA VAL A 35 -8.97 -8.55 19.16
C VAL A 35 -7.69 -7.75 19.04
N ARG A 36 -6.81 -8.20 18.15
CA ARG A 36 -5.69 -7.40 17.63
C ARG A 36 -5.88 -7.20 16.15
N ALA A 37 -5.97 -5.95 15.69
CA ALA A 37 -6.11 -5.62 14.28
C ALA A 37 -4.86 -4.94 13.73
N ARG A 38 -4.44 -5.30 12.53
CA ARG A 38 -3.26 -4.74 11.84
C ARG A 38 -3.52 -4.47 10.36
N VAL A 39 -2.83 -3.46 9.83
CA VAL A 39 -2.79 -3.12 8.41
C VAL A 39 -1.34 -2.81 7.98
N GLY A 40 -0.93 -3.26 6.79
CA GLY A 40 0.44 -3.08 6.29
C GLY A 40 0.57 -2.31 4.96
N GLY A 41 -0.55 -2.02 4.28
CA GLY A 41 -0.55 -1.29 3.01
C GLY A 41 -0.64 0.22 3.20
N ALA A 42 0.19 0.99 2.51
CA ALA A 42 0.28 2.45 2.69
C ALA A 42 -1.06 3.18 2.53
N THR A 43 -1.85 2.81 1.54
CA THR A 43 -3.17 3.41 1.29
C THR A 43 -4.21 2.95 2.31
N ALA A 44 -4.08 1.74 2.83
CA ALA A 44 -4.93 1.26 3.91
C ALA A 44 -4.58 1.96 5.25
N VAL A 45 -3.31 2.27 5.50
CA VAL A 45 -2.90 3.19 6.59
C VAL A 45 -3.56 4.56 6.42
N ALA A 46 -3.55 5.10 5.21
CA ALA A 46 -4.23 6.37 4.92
C ALA A 46 -5.73 6.31 5.24
N ALA A 47 -6.42 5.23 4.85
CA ALA A 47 -7.83 5.01 5.16
C ALA A 47 -8.10 4.87 6.67
N VAL A 48 -7.20 4.22 7.42
CA VAL A 48 -7.27 4.13 8.88
C VAL A 48 -7.23 5.52 9.52
N ILE A 49 -6.29 6.37 9.08
CA ILE A 49 -6.19 7.74 9.58
C ILE A 49 -7.41 8.55 9.17
N ASP A 50 -7.84 8.50 7.92
CA ASP A 50 -9.02 9.25 7.46
C ASP A 50 -10.29 8.86 8.25
N SER A 51 -10.39 7.60 8.69
CA SER A 51 -11.53 7.07 9.44
C SER A 51 -11.42 7.23 10.98
N GLY A 52 -10.29 7.73 11.50
CA GLY A 52 -10.07 7.85 12.95
C GLY A 52 -9.91 6.50 13.67
N LEU A 53 -9.31 5.51 13.01
CA LEU A 53 -9.16 4.14 13.51
C LEU A 53 -7.74 3.80 13.95
N GLU A 54 -6.84 4.78 14.08
CA GLU A 54 -5.43 4.60 14.47
C GLU A 54 -5.24 3.93 15.82
N ASP A 55 -6.20 4.11 16.74
CA ASP A 55 -6.22 3.48 18.07
C ASP A 55 -6.85 2.08 18.07
N VAL A 56 -7.48 1.69 16.95
CA VAL A 56 -8.19 0.41 16.78
C VAL A 56 -7.39 -0.55 15.91
N ILE A 57 -6.72 -0.03 14.86
CA ILE A 57 -5.96 -0.82 13.88
C ILE A 57 -4.51 -0.35 13.91
N ALA A 58 -3.63 -1.23 14.36
CA ALA A 58 -2.19 -0.98 14.33
C ALA A 58 -1.71 -0.87 12.88
N HIS A 59 -0.94 0.18 12.61
CA HIS A 59 -0.61 0.64 11.27
C HIS A 59 0.88 1.03 11.16
N ASP A 60 1.71 0.52 12.07
CA ASP A 60 3.10 0.93 12.32
C ASP A 60 4.14 0.25 11.41
N SER A 61 3.81 -0.91 10.84
CA SER A 61 4.73 -1.68 9.99
C SER A 61 4.21 -1.85 8.56
N ARG A 62 5.15 -1.88 7.59
CA ARG A 62 4.85 -2.23 6.21
C ARG A 62 5.04 -3.73 6.02
N GLU A 63 3.94 -4.46 5.94
CA GLU A 63 3.97 -5.91 5.80
C GLU A 63 2.93 -6.42 4.81
N LEU A 64 3.26 -7.55 4.19
CA LEU A 64 2.31 -8.29 3.35
C LEU A 64 1.31 -9.04 4.24
N PRO A 65 0.05 -9.19 3.78
CA PRO A 65 -0.97 -9.97 4.50
C PRO A 65 -0.49 -11.36 4.92
N SER A 66 0.23 -12.07 4.04
CA SER A 66 0.79 -13.39 4.36
C SER A 66 1.81 -13.36 5.50
N THR A 67 2.65 -12.32 5.56
CA THR A 67 3.66 -12.15 6.62
C THR A 67 2.99 -11.83 7.94
N THR A 68 2.06 -10.87 7.94
CA THR A 68 1.31 -10.47 9.14
C THR A 68 0.46 -11.61 9.70
N ILE A 69 -0.19 -12.40 8.83
CA ILE A 69 -0.92 -13.60 9.27
C ILE A 69 0.02 -14.58 9.98
N ARG A 70 1.20 -14.89 9.41
CA ARG A 70 2.16 -15.81 10.03
C ARG A 70 2.64 -15.33 11.39
N GLN A 71 2.94 -14.04 11.52
CA GLN A 71 3.38 -13.46 12.79
C GLN A 71 2.28 -13.51 13.85
N MET A 72 1.04 -13.15 13.49
CA MET A 72 -0.06 -13.06 14.45
C MET A 72 -0.65 -14.44 14.81
N ALA A 73 -0.54 -15.43 13.92
CA ALA A 73 -1.08 -16.77 14.12
C ALA A 73 -0.47 -17.50 15.32
N ALA A 74 0.76 -17.17 15.72
CA ALA A 74 1.42 -17.80 16.88
C ALA A 74 0.65 -17.57 18.19
N ASP A 75 -0.03 -16.43 18.31
CA ASP A 75 -0.73 -16.00 19.53
C ASP A 75 -2.25 -15.90 19.34
N ALA A 76 -2.79 -16.42 18.23
CA ALA A 76 -4.21 -16.33 17.90
C ALA A 76 -4.86 -17.71 17.79
N ASP A 77 -6.14 -17.78 18.16
CA ASP A 77 -6.97 -18.97 17.91
C ASP A 77 -7.60 -18.88 16.52
N VAL A 78 -7.93 -17.65 16.07
CA VAL A 78 -8.51 -17.36 14.75
C VAL A 78 -7.84 -16.14 14.14
N VAL A 79 -7.44 -16.25 12.89
CA VAL A 79 -7.01 -15.15 12.03
C VAL A 79 -8.11 -14.83 11.03
N VAL A 80 -8.52 -13.56 10.97
CA VAL A 80 -9.52 -13.03 10.05
C VAL A 80 -8.84 -12.12 9.05
N LEU A 81 -8.71 -12.57 7.81
CA LEU A 81 -8.27 -11.75 6.68
C LEU A 81 -9.45 -10.93 6.18
N VAL A 82 -9.42 -9.62 6.39
CA VAL A 82 -10.45 -8.72 5.87
C VAL A 82 -9.98 -8.13 4.55
N ASN A 83 -10.72 -8.40 3.48
CA ASN A 83 -10.42 -7.93 2.14
C ASN A 83 -11.65 -7.20 1.56
N TYR A 84 -11.44 -6.46 0.49
CA TYR A 84 -12.54 -5.90 -0.30
C TYR A 84 -12.20 -6.02 -1.79
N GLY A 85 -12.51 -7.19 -2.34
CA GLY A 85 -12.29 -7.52 -3.76
C GLY A 85 -13.04 -6.61 -4.71
N LYS A 86 -12.62 -6.57 -5.97
CA LYS A 86 -13.40 -5.91 -7.05
C LYS A 86 -14.70 -6.65 -7.32
N ASP A 87 -14.63 -7.97 -7.17
CA ASP A 87 -15.63 -8.97 -7.49
C ASP A 87 -15.28 -10.26 -6.75
N ARG A 88 -16.14 -11.28 -6.92
CA ARG A 88 -15.96 -12.60 -6.32
C ARG A 88 -14.65 -13.27 -6.72
N ASP A 89 -14.25 -13.18 -7.98
CA ASP A 89 -13.08 -13.88 -8.52
C ASP A 89 -11.78 -13.28 -7.99
N SER A 90 -11.69 -11.95 -7.93
CA SER A 90 -10.56 -11.26 -7.31
C SER A 90 -10.47 -11.52 -5.81
N ALA A 91 -11.59 -11.60 -5.09
CA ALA A 91 -11.62 -11.98 -3.67
C ALA A 91 -11.08 -13.40 -3.44
N LEU A 92 -11.53 -14.37 -4.25
CA LEU A 92 -11.06 -15.76 -4.19
C LEU A 92 -9.58 -15.88 -4.59
N GLY A 93 -9.18 -15.24 -5.69
CA GLY A 93 -7.81 -15.28 -6.20
C GLY A 93 -6.80 -14.69 -5.20
N PHE A 94 -7.14 -13.55 -4.58
CA PHE A 94 -6.33 -12.97 -3.53
C PHE A 94 -6.20 -13.89 -2.31
N GLY A 95 -7.33 -14.43 -1.82
CA GLY A 95 -7.34 -15.37 -0.70
C GLY A 95 -6.47 -16.60 -0.94
N ARG A 96 -6.60 -17.25 -2.11
CA ARG A 96 -5.77 -18.39 -2.51
C ARG A 96 -4.28 -18.02 -2.54
N LEU A 97 -3.92 -16.87 -3.11
CA LEU A 97 -2.53 -16.39 -3.16
C LEU A 97 -1.93 -16.21 -1.76
N VAL A 98 -2.69 -15.63 -0.84
CA VAL A 98 -2.25 -15.45 0.55
C VAL A 98 -2.15 -16.82 1.24
N MET A 99 -3.15 -17.68 1.10
CA MET A 99 -3.18 -18.98 1.76
C MET A 99 -2.09 -19.93 1.29
N ALA A 100 -1.74 -19.93 -0.01
CA ALA A 100 -0.61 -20.69 -0.54
C ALA A 100 0.73 -20.30 0.10
N LYS A 101 0.83 -19.08 0.62
CA LYS A 101 2.02 -18.56 1.32
C LYS A 101 1.92 -18.66 2.84
N VAL A 102 0.78 -19.07 3.39
CA VAL A 102 0.53 -19.08 4.84
C VAL A 102 0.39 -20.51 5.35
N LEU A 103 -0.49 -21.30 4.74
CA LEU A 103 -0.85 -22.62 5.27
C LEU A 103 0.27 -23.65 5.03
N PRO A 104 0.37 -24.67 5.90
CA PRO A 104 -0.43 -24.88 7.12
C PRO A 104 0.01 -23.97 8.29
N ILE A 105 -0.95 -23.53 9.12
CA ILE A 105 -0.73 -22.89 10.42
C ILE A 105 -1.73 -23.42 11.44
N SER A 106 -1.41 -23.32 12.74
CA SER A 106 -2.23 -23.85 13.84
C SER A 106 -3.52 -23.08 14.09
N ALA A 107 -3.52 -21.77 13.86
CA ALA A 107 -4.71 -20.95 14.01
C ALA A 107 -5.72 -21.23 12.88
N ALA A 108 -7.01 -21.12 13.18
CA ALA A 108 -8.02 -21.08 12.14
C ALA A 108 -7.84 -19.83 11.28
N VAL A 109 -8.08 -19.93 9.98
CA VAL A 109 -7.98 -18.82 9.05
C VAL A 109 -9.27 -18.70 8.27
N VAL A 110 -9.88 -17.53 8.37
CA VAL A 110 -11.07 -17.16 7.62
C VAL A 110 -10.82 -15.85 6.88
N GLN A 111 -11.47 -15.68 5.74
CA GLN A 111 -11.50 -14.42 5.02
C GLN A 111 -12.92 -13.86 5.07
N VAL A 112 -13.03 -12.56 5.32
CA VAL A 112 -14.29 -11.82 5.18
C VAL A 112 -14.08 -10.73 4.14
N ASP A 113 -14.89 -10.79 3.10
CA ASP A 113 -14.93 -9.87 1.97
C ASP A 113 -16.33 -9.24 1.84
N ASN A 114 -16.52 -8.34 0.88
CA ASN A 114 -17.80 -7.72 0.62
C ASN A 114 -18.82 -8.74 0.08
N GLY A 115 -19.68 -9.25 0.96
CA GLY A 115 -20.74 -10.20 0.60
C GLY A 115 -20.26 -11.64 0.41
N LEU A 116 -18.99 -11.94 0.72
CA LEU A 116 -18.42 -13.28 0.65
C LEU A 116 -17.51 -13.52 1.85
N SER A 117 -17.65 -14.67 2.49
CA SER A 117 -16.75 -15.17 3.52
C SER A 117 -16.23 -16.55 3.16
N ILE A 118 -14.98 -16.83 3.49
CA ILE A 118 -14.29 -18.06 3.10
C ILE A 118 -13.63 -18.68 4.33
N ILE A 119 -13.85 -19.97 4.55
CA ILE A 119 -13.15 -20.76 5.56
C ILE A 119 -11.97 -21.44 4.88
N TRP A 120 -10.75 -21.03 5.22
CA TRP A 120 -9.52 -21.57 4.67
C TRP A 120 -8.95 -22.70 5.53
N SER A 121 -9.04 -22.57 6.85
CA SER A 121 -8.61 -23.56 7.82
C SER A 121 -9.40 -23.39 9.11
N ALA A 122 -9.95 -24.47 9.66
CA ALA A 122 -10.57 -24.49 10.99
C ALA A 122 -10.92 -25.93 11.37
N ASP A 123 -10.76 -26.26 12.64
CA ASP A 123 -11.27 -27.50 13.21
C ASP A 123 -12.81 -27.45 13.32
N ASP A 124 -13.48 -28.58 13.08
CA ASP A 124 -14.95 -28.65 13.10
C ASP A 124 -15.60 -28.12 14.38
N PRO A 125 -15.08 -28.38 15.61
CA PRO A 125 -15.65 -27.82 16.84
C PRO A 125 -15.58 -26.29 16.94
N LEU A 126 -14.68 -25.65 16.18
CA LEU A 126 -14.51 -24.20 16.17
C LEU A 126 -15.47 -23.51 15.19
N LEU A 127 -15.95 -24.22 14.16
CA LEU A 127 -16.81 -23.65 13.12
C LEU A 127 -18.04 -22.91 13.67
N PRO A 128 -18.87 -23.47 14.57
CA PRO A 128 -20.05 -22.77 15.08
C PRO A 128 -19.70 -21.48 15.83
N ARG A 129 -18.49 -21.39 16.40
CA ARG A 129 -18.02 -20.24 17.16
C ARG A 129 -17.55 -19.10 16.27
N ILE A 130 -17.08 -19.39 15.05
CA ILE A 130 -16.58 -18.38 14.10
C ILE A 130 -17.62 -17.95 13.08
N LEU A 131 -18.70 -18.72 12.86
CA LEU A 131 -19.81 -18.34 11.98
C LEU A 131 -20.36 -16.90 12.20
N PRO A 132 -20.45 -16.36 13.44
CA PRO A 132 -20.90 -14.98 13.65
C PRO A 132 -20.01 -13.89 13.01
N LEU A 133 -18.75 -14.22 12.66
CA LEU A 133 -17.85 -13.33 11.92
C LEU A 133 -18.24 -13.18 10.45
N MET A 134 -18.93 -14.17 9.90
CA MET A 134 -19.15 -14.27 8.47
C MET A 134 -20.21 -13.25 8.00
N ILE A 135 -19.96 -12.70 6.82
CA ILE A 135 -20.80 -11.73 6.14
C ILE A 135 -21.06 -12.24 4.72
N GLY A 136 -22.34 -12.26 4.32
CA GLY A 136 -22.77 -12.70 2.99
C GLY A 136 -22.70 -14.21 2.79
N GLU A 137 -22.36 -14.62 1.56
CA GLU A 137 -22.19 -16.02 1.19
C GLU A 137 -21.01 -16.65 1.95
N VAL A 138 -21.14 -17.90 2.40
CA VAL A 138 -20.05 -18.62 3.08
C VAL A 138 -19.59 -19.78 2.22
N LEU A 139 -18.30 -19.80 1.90
CA LEU A 139 -17.64 -20.90 1.21
C LEU A 139 -16.69 -21.63 2.17
N ASP A 140 -16.82 -22.95 2.24
CA ASP A 140 -15.85 -23.81 2.92
C ASP A 140 -14.84 -24.34 1.90
N LEU A 141 -13.61 -23.80 1.93
CA LEU A 141 -12.52 -24.17 1.03
C LEU A 141 -11.36 -24.83 1.79
N ARG A 142 -11.63 -25.39 2.98
CA ARG A 142 -10.63 -26.16 3.73
C ARG A 142 -10.06 -27.27 2.86
N GLY A 143 -8.73 -27.43 2.88
CA GLY A 143 -8.01 -28.41 2.05
C GLY A 143 -7.99 -28.12 0.53
N SER A 144 -8.62 -27.03 0.07
CA SER A 144 -8.72 -26.68 -1.35
C SER A 144 -7.68 -25.64 -1.79
N VAL A 145 -6.64 -25.41 -0.98
CA VAL A 145 -5.54 -24.52 -1.34
C VAL A 145 -4.63 -25.27 -2.30
N GLU A 146 -4.92 -25.10 -3.58
CA GLU A 146 -4.10 -25.63 -4.66
C GLU A 146 -2.66 -25.12 -4.56
N THR A 147 -1.70 -25.95 -4.96
CA THR A 147 -0.32 -25.50 -5.17
C THR A 147 -0.32 -24.45 -6.29
N ILE A 148 -0.17 -23.18 -5.91
CA ILE A 148 -0.06 -22.09 -6.88
C ILE A 148 1.37 -22.07 -7.43
N ASP A 149 1.50 -22.17 -8.75
CA ASP A 149 2.75 -21.89 -9.43
C ASP A 149 3.09 -20.40 -9.31
N LEU A 150 3.98 -20.06 -8.37
CA LEU A 150 4.40 -18.69 -8.12
C LEU A 150 5.28 -18.12 -9.25
N THR A 151 5.74 -18.94 -10.21
CA THR A 151 6.50 -18.45 -11.37
C THR A 151 5.60 -17.78 -12.42
N VAL A 152 4.28 -18.00 -12.34
CA VAL A 152 3.27 -17.37 -13.20
C VAL A 152 2.23 -16.67 -12.35
N ARG A 153 2.16 -15.34 -12.47
CA ARG A 153 1.23 -14.49 -11.72
C ARG A 153 0.05 -14.12 -12.60
N ARG A 154 -1.11 -14.69 -12.28
CA ARG A 154 -2.39 -14.35 -12.92
C ARG A 154 -3.11 -13.30 -12.08
N LEU A 155 -3.47 -12.19 -12.73
CA LEU A 155 -4.34 -11.17 -12.17
C LEU A 155 -5.71 -11.32 -12.81
N SER A 156 -6.71 -11.67 -11.99
CA SER A 156 -8.12 -11.74 -12.36
C SER A 156 -8.87 -10.50 -11.89
N GLY A 157 -9.97 -10.15 -12.56
CA GLY A 157 -10.74 -8.94 -12.26
C GLY A 157 -9.97 -7.64 -12.55
N VAL A 158 -9.01 -7.69 -13.48
CA VAL A 158 -8.38 -6.46 -14.01
C VAL A 158 -9.41 -5.76 -14.89
N ARG A 159 -9.40 -4.42 -14.96
CA ARG A 159 -10.25 -3.70 -15.91
C ARG A 159 -9.40 -3.21 -17.07
N ASN A 160 -9.97 -3.20 -18.28
CA ASN A 160 -9.30 -2.66 -19.46
C ASN A 160 -8.81 -1.22 -19.19
N GLY A 161 -7.55 -0.95 -19.51
CA GLY A 161 -6.89 0.33 -19.28
C GLY A 161 -6.30 0.52 -17.88
N GLU A 162 -6.54 -0.39 -16.92
CA GLU A 162 -5.95 -0.28 -15.58
C GLU A 162 -4.43 -0.43 -15.61
N PHE A 163 -3.76 0.33 -14.76
CA PHE A 163 -2.33 0.14 -14.50
C PHE A 163 -2.07 -1.22 -13.87
N VAL A 164 -0.96 -1.85 -14.28
CA VAL A 164 -0.42 -3.04 -13.63
C VAL A 164 0.92 -2.68 -13.00
N TRP A 165 1.07 -3.10 -11.75
CA TRP A 165 2.19 -2.73 -10.89
C TRP A 165 3.00 -3.96 -10.52
N ILE A 166 4.33 -3.80 -10.47
CA ILE A 166 5.24 -4.75 -9.85
C ILE A 166 6.15 -3.96 -8.90
N ASN A 167 6.19 -4.37 -7.63
CA ASN A 167 7.03 -3.76 -6.58
C ASN A 167 6.89 -2.23 -6.47
N GLY A 168 5.70 -1.68 -6.77
CA GLY A 168 5.45 -0.23 -6.71
C GLY A 168 5.76 0.53 -7.99
N HIS A 169 6.21 -0.13 -9.06
CA HIS A 169 6.41 0.48 -10.38
C HIS A 169 5.26 0.16 -11.32
N VAL A 170 4.79 1.14 -12.10
CA VAL A 170 3.84 0.91 -13.20
C VAL A 170 4.56 0.25 -14.35
N ILE A 171 4.19 -0.98 -14.64
CA ILE A 171 4.82 -1.80 -15.69
C ILE A 171 4.07 -1.69 -17.01
N GLY A 172 2.80 -1.28 -16.98
CA GLY A 172 1.99 -1.15 -18.18
C GLY A 172 0.52 -0.93 -17.90
N ARG A 173 -0.29 -0.99 -18.97
CA ARG A 173 -1.76 -0.92 -18.90
C ARG A 173 -2.39 -2.20 -19.43
N ALA A 174 -3.41 -2.68 -18.73
CA ALA A 174 -4.12 -3.89 -19.09
C ALA A 174 -4.92 -3.72 -20.38
N LEU A 175 -4.83 -4.68 -21.28
CA LEU A 175 -5.57 -4.75 -22.55
C LEU A 175 -6.89 -5.50 -22.42
N ARG A 176 -7.03 -6.30 -21.36
CA ARG A 176 -8.18 -7.17 -21.08
C ARG A 176 -8.31 -7.39 -19.58
N ASP A 177 -9.29 -8.18 -19.19
CA ASP A 177 -9.65 -8.49 -17.81
C ASP A 177 -8.73 -9.51 -17.11
N GLU A 178 -7.94 -10.24 -17.90
CA GLU A 178 -6.88 -11.12 -17.43
C GLU A 178 -5.50 -10.66 -17.87
N VAL A 179 -4.60 -10.51 -16.88
CA VAL A 179 -3.18 -10.25 -17.11
C VAL A 179 -2.36 -11.40 -16.53
N VAL A 180 -1.46 -11.93 -17.35
CA VAL A 180 -0.54 -13.00 -16.94
C VAL A 180 0.89 -12.48 -17.00
N LEU A 181 1.59 -12.56 -15.88
CA LEU A 181 2.99 -12.14 -15.75
C LEU A 181 3.86 -13.35 -15.43
N SER A 182 5.02 -13.44 -16.07
CA SER A 182 6.03 -14.45 -15.80
C SER A 182 7.42 -13.85 -16.02
N GLN A 183 8.46 -14.61 -15.69
CA GLN A 183 9.84 -14.19 -15.85
C GLN A 183 10.61 -15.21 -16.67
N THR A 184 11.43 -14.76 -17.62
CA THR A 184 12.35 -15.65 -18.35
C THR A 184 13.43 -16.19 -17.41
N PRO A 185 14.14 -17.27 -17.81
CA PRO A 185 15.36 -17.69 -17.11
C PRO A 185 16.45 -16.59 -17.05
N SER A 186 16.42 -15.62 -17.98
CA SER A 186 17.31 -14.44 -17.98
C SER A 186 16.87 -13.31 -17.05
N GLY A 187 15.71 -13.42 -16.40
CA GLY A 187 15.19 -12.39 -15.49
C GLY A 187 14.25 -11.37 -16.15
N GLU A 188 13.97 -11.49 -17.44
CA GLU A 188 13.12 -10.55 -18.18
C GLU A 188 11.63 -10.80 -17.92
N LEU A 189 10.87 -9.71 -17.79
CA LEU A 189 9.42 -9.79 -17.67
C LEU A 189 8.78 -10.25 -18.97
N ARG A 190 7.91 -11.26 -18.88
CA ARG A 190 6.93 -11.61 -19.91
C ARG A 190 5.53 -11.27 -19.42
N ALA A 191 4.78 -10.55 -20.24
CA ALA A 191 3.42 -10.14 -19.91
C ALA A 191 2.46 -10.44 -21.06
N GLU A 192 1.33 -11.07 -20.74
CA GLU A 192 0.21 -11.28 -21.65
C GLU A 192 -0.98 -10.45 -21.18
N GLY A 193 -1.73 -9.87 -22.14
CA GLY A 193 -2.85 -8.98 -21.82
C GLY A 193 -2.43 -7.61 -21.30
N LEU A 194 -1.17 -7.20 -21.51
CA LEU A 194 -0.59 -5.95 -21.01
C LEU A 194 0.13 -5.19 -22.13
N THR A 195 -0.14 -3.90 -22.28
CA THR A 195 0.76 -2.97 -23.00
C THR A 195 1.86 -2.53 -22.03
N ILE A 196 3.08 -2.98 -22.28
CA ILE A 196 4.25 -2.66 -21.45
C ILE A 196 4.61 -1.17 -21.57
N LYS A 197 4.93 -0.54 -20.45
CA LYS A 197 5.59 0.77 -20.34
C LYS A 197 7.10 0.54 -20.16
N PRO A 198 7.94 0.76 -21.19
CA PRO A 198 9.37 0.42 -21.14
C PRO A 198 10.11 1.04 -19.95
N THR A 199 9.91 2.33 -19.71
CA THR A 199 10.54 3.06 -18.59
C THR A 199 10.16 2.49 -17.22
N GLY A 200 8.96 1.91 -17.09
CA GLY A 200 8.52 1.22 -15.88
C GLY A 200 9.24 -0.10 -15.63
N VAL A 201 9.50 -0.86 -16.70
CA VAL A 201 10.28 -2.10 -16.63
C VAL A 201 11.76 -1.80 -16.38
N GLU A 202 12.31 -0.76 -17.00
CA GLU A 202 13.68 -0.32 -16.75
C GLU A 202 13.88 0.06 -15.27
N ARG A 203 12.93 0.79 -14.69
CA ARG A 203 12.94 1.18 -13.27
C ARG A 203 12.72 0.01 -12.30
N LEU A 204 12.10 -1.09 -12.75
CA LEU A 204 11.87 -2.27 -11.92
C LEU A 204 13.18 -2.95 -11.52
N GLY A 205 14.21 -2.89 -12.38
CA GLY A 205 15.52 -3.50 -12.14
C GLY A 205 15.44 -5.03 -11.93
N ASP A 206 16.32 -5.54 -11.08
CA ASP A 206 16.31 -6.96 -10.70
C ASP A 206 15.10 -7.26 -9.80
N PHE A 207 14.28 -8.22 -10.20
CA PHE A 207 13.13 -8.67 -9.41
C PHE A 207 12.94 -10.18 -9.52
N ASP A 208 12.16 -10.76 -8.61
CA ASP A 208 11.73 -12.16 -8.68
C ASP A 208 10.20 -12.21 -8.69
N ILE A 209 9.62 -12.70 -9.78
CA ILE A 209 8.16 -12.77 -9.96
C ILE A 209 7.44 -13.57 -8.85
N ARG A 210 8.15 -14.52 -8.22
CA ARG A 210 7.62 -15.38 -7.15
C ARG A 210 7.35 -14.60 -5.86
N THR A 211 8.21 -13.62 -5.57
CA THR A 211 8.15 -12.81 -4.34
C THR A 211 7.57 -11.42 -4.59
N ALA A 212 7.57 -10.95 -5.84
CA ALA A 212 7.13 -9.62 -6.20
C ALA A 212 5.70 -9.30 -5.78
N ILE A 213 5.48 -8.05 -5.38
CA ILE A 213 4.16 -7.50 -5.09
C ILE A 213 3.55 -7.11 -6.43
N VAL A 214 2.47 -7.80 -6.83
CA VAL A 214 1.78 -7.56 -8.09
C VAL A 214 0.36 -7.10 -7.80
N ARG A 215 -0.04 -5.96 -8.35
CA ARG A 215 -1.40 -5.41 -8.21
C ARG A 215 -1.87 -4.71 -9.48
N SER A 216 -3.18 -4.51 -9.63
CA SER A 216 -3.78 -3.72 -10.72
C SER A 216 -4.66 -2.60 -10.19
N GLY A 217 -4.81 -1.55 -11.01
CA GLY A 217 -5.66 -0.40 -10.74
C GLY A 217 -4.93 0.81 -10.16
N GLN A 218 -5.70 1.76 -9.65
CA GLN A 218 -5.19 2.98 -9.00
C GLN A 218 -4.58 2.67 -7.64
N VAL A 219 -3.76 3.58 -7.12
CA VAL A 219 -3.15 3.47 -5.78
C VAL A 219 -4.21 3.31 -4.69
N ARG A 220 -5.28 4.11 -4.76
CA ARG A 220 -6.49 4.01 -3.93
C ARG A 220 -7.71 4.26 -4.82
N ARG A 221 -8.71 3.37 -4.78
CA ARG A 221 -9.92 3.50 -5.62
C ARG A 221 -11.07 4.24 -4.94
N THR A 222 -11.03 4.31 -3.62
CA THR A 222 -11.98 5.00 -2.76
C THR A 222 -11.52 6.42 -2.46
N SER A 223 -12.46 7.27 -2.08
CA SER A 223 -12.19 8.61 -1.56
C SER A 223 -12.86 8.78 -0.22
N SER A 224 -12.14 9.37 0.72
CA SER A 224 -12.63 9.78 2.03
C SER A 224 -12.15 11.20 2.29
N ARG A 225 -12.80 11.89 3.23
CA ARG A 225 -12.33 13.21 3.66
C ARG A 225 -10.96 13.03 4.35
N PRO A 226 -9.88 13.65 3.85
CA PRO A 226 -8.57 13.48 4.47
C PRO A 226 -8.55 14.03 5.90
N ARG A 227 -7.94 13.28 6.81
CA ARG A 227 -7.60 13.74 8.16
C ARG A 227 -6.09 13.74 8.32
N SER A 228 -5.58 14.64 9.14
CA SER A 228 -4.17 14.70 9.50
C SER A 228 -3.99 14.45 10.99
N LEU A 229 -2.95 13.68 11.31
CA LEU A 229 -2.36 13.64 12.63
C LEU A 229 -1.45 14.87 12.80
N ARG A 230 -0.88 15.04 13.99
CA ARG A 230 0.09 16.09 14.26
C ARG A 230 1.51 15.51 14.19
N SER A 231 2.37 16.11 13.37
CA SER A 231 3.82 15.87 13.41
C SER A 231 4.52 16.96 14.22
N LEU A 232 5.50 16.56 15.03
CA LEU A 232 6.49 17.43 15.68
C LEU A 232 7.91 17.01 15.27
N GLY A 233 8.03 16.37 14.10
CA GLY A 233 9.19 15.60 13.69
C GLY A 233 10.53 16.34 13.80
N SER A 234 11.62 15.58 13.85
CA SER A 234 12.99 16.06 14.05
C SER A 234 13.95 15.65 12.93
N THR A 235 13.43 15.07 11.85
CA THR A 235 14.22 14.65 10.69
C THR A 235 13.72 15.23 9.38
N VAL A 236 14.56 15.18 8.37
CA VAL A 236 14.21 15.48 6.98
C VAL A 236 14.43 14.22 6.16
N CYS A 237 13.46 13.87 5.33
CA CYS A 237 13.58 12.74 4.41
C CYS A 237 13.56 13.23 2.97
N ILE A 238 14.17 12.45 2.07
CA ILE A 238 13.97 12.57 0.64
C ILE A 238 13.36 11.27 0.11
N ILE A 239 12.29 11.42 -0.67
CA ILE A 239 11.61 10.32 -1.36
C ILE A 239 11.75 10.60 -2.86
N ASP A 240 12.76 9.96 -3.40
CA ASP A 240 12.93 9.71 -4.82
C ASP A 240 12.44 8.27 -5.00
N HIS A 241 11.45 8.06 -5.86
CA HIS A 241 10.73 6.78 -6.08
C HIS A 241 10.07 6.13 -4.82
N CYS A 242 9.22 5.12 -5.00
CA CYS A 242 8.59 4.36 -3.92
C CYS A 242 7.74 5.17 -2.91
N ALA A 243 6.89 6.09 -3.40
CA ALA A 243 6.07 6.97 -2.58
C ALA A 243 5.24 6.31 -1.47
N GLU A 244 4.78 5.07 -1.66
CA GLU A 244 4.04 4.30 -0.65
C GLU A 244 4.85 4.05 0.64
N GLU A 245 6.18 4.10 0.59
CA GLU A 245 7.03 3.95 1.79
C GLU A 245 7.04 5.18 2.69
N SER A 246 6.65 6.34 2.16
CA SER A 246 6.71 7.62 2.88
C SER A 246 5.97 7.56 4.22
N VAL A 247 4.81 6.92 4.26
CA VAL A 247 3.96 6.79 5.47
C VAL A 247 4.59 5.93 6.57
N PHE A 248 5.62 5.15 6.26
CA PHE A 248 6.35 4.33 7.23
C PHE A 248 7.71 4.95 7.56
N ARG A 249 8.48 5.35 6.55
CA ARG A 249 9.85 5.85 6.69
C ARG A 249 9.96 7.26 7.28
N CYS A 250 8.91 8.08 7.08
CA CYS A 250 8.96 9.51 7.37
C CYS A 250 8.07 9.93 8.54
N ARG A 251 7.64 9.02 9.42
CA ARG A 251 6.68 9.32 10.50
C ARG A 251 7.12 10.41 11.46
N ASP A 252 8.42 10.57 11.64
CA ASP A 252 9.06 11.56 12.50
C ASP A 252 9.78 12.66 11.71
N ALA A 253 9.43 12.82 10.43
CA ALA A 253 9.92 13.91 9.61
C ALA A 253 9.22 15.24 9.95
N SER A 254 10.01 16.31 10.02
CA SER A 254 9.53 17.69 10.08
C SER A 254 9.01 18.14 8.71
N TYR A 255 9.66 17.69 7.64
CA TYR A 255 9.23 17.84 6.25
C TYR A 255 9.92 16.80 5.36
N VAL A 256 9.39 16.58 4.16
CA VAL A 256 9.93 15.60 3.19
C VAL A 256 10.13 16.25 1.83
N ILE A 257 11.25 15.98 1.19
CA ILE A 257 11.48 16.35 -0.22
C ILE A 257 11.02 15.19 -1.09
N THR A 258 10.23 15.44 -2.13
CA THR A 258 9.77 14.41 -3.06
C THR A 258 10.22 14.75 -4.48
N VAL A 259 10.62 13.74 -5.24
CA VAL A 259 11.13 13.89 -6.61
C VAL A 259 10.31 13.01 -7.55
N GLY A 260 9.82 13.59 -8.65
CA GLY A 260 8.90 12.94 -9.58
C GLY A 260 7.46 13.41 -9.40
N ASP A 261 6.73 13.61 -10.49
CA ASP A 261 5.30 13.98 -10.48
C ASP A 261 4.44 12.98 -9.69
N ASP A 262 4.50 11.73 -10.12
CA ASP A 262 3.77 10.60 -9.56
C ASP A 262 4.15 10.31 -8.09
N THR A 263 5.47 10.32 -7.83
CA THR A 263 6.01 10.13 -6.49
C THR A 263 5.54 11.24 -5.56
N SER A 264 5.65 12.49 -6.00
CA SER A 264 5.26 13.66 -5.22
C SER A 264 3.77 13.64 -4.92
N LYS A 265 2.94 13.29 -5.90
CA LYS A 265 1.48 13.25 -5.73
C LYS A 265 1.02 12.18 -4.73
N ILE A 266 1.60 10.98 -4.78
CA ILE A 266 1.28 9.92 -3.82
C ILE A 266 1.86 10.23 -2.44
N ALA A 267 3.12 10.66 -2.39
CA ALA A 267 3.79 10.92 -1.13
C ALA A 267 3.17 12.12 -0.40
N SER A 268 2.83 13.22 -1.09
CA SER A 268 2.15 14.37 -0.49
C SER A 268 0.80 13.97 0.10
N ALA A 269 0.04 13.14 -0.62
CA ALA A 269 -1.23 12.61 -0.14
C ALA A 269 -1.07 11.76 1.12
N LEU A 270 -0.11 10.83 1.15
CA LEU A 270 0.15 10.00 2.33
C LEU A 270 0.68 10.81 3.51
N LEU A 271 1.61 11.73 3.26
CA LEU A 271 2.25 12.57 4.28
C LEU A 271 1.32 13.63 4.86
N PHE A 272 0.31 14.08 4.10
CA PHE A 272 -0.77 14.90 4.61
C PHE A 272 -1.39 14.28 5.88
N ARG A 273 -1.61 12.97 5.87
CA ARG A 273 -2.22 12.24 6.98
C ARG A 273 -1.31 12.13 8.20
N LEU A 274 -0.02 12.25 8.02
CA LEU A 274 0.94 12.33 9.12
C LEU A 274 1.14 13.78 9.61
N GLY A 275 0.52 14.76 8.95
CA GLY A 275 0.71 16.17 9.27
C GLY A 275 2.07 16.69 8.86
N ILE A 276 2.63 16.17 7.77
CA ILE A 276 4.00 16.44 7.34
C ILE A 276 3.97 17.23 6.03
N PRO A 277 4.49 18.46 5.99
CA PRO A 277 4.62 19.24 4.77
C PRO A 277 5.70 18.67 3.84
N VAL A 278 5.53 18.91 2.55
CA VAL A 278 6.45 18.42 1.51
C VAL A 278 7.05 19.54 0.68
N ILE A 279 8.25 19.31 0.16
CA ILE A 279 8.83 20.06 -0.95
C ILE A 279 8.83 19.14 -2.16
N ALA A 280 7.85 19.31 -3.05
CA ALA A 280 7.68 18.50 -4.24
C ALA A 280 8.43 19.10 -5.44
N ILE A 281 9.28 18.30 -6.09
CA ILE A 281 10.05 18.65 -7.29
C ILE A 281 9.52 17.80 -8.44
N THR A 282 8.99 18.47 -9.46
CA THR A 282 8.20 17.85 -10.55
C THR A 282 8.52 18.51 -11.90
N ASP A 283 8.28 17.85 -13.03
CA ASP A 283 8.70 18.32 -14.37
C ASP A 283 7.57 18.31 -15.43
N GLY A 284 6.47 17.61 -15.17
CA GLY A 284 5.22 17.66 -15.94
C GLY A 284 4.79 16.34 -16.54
N ASP A 285 5.44 15.23 -16.19
CA ASP A 285 5.28 13.94 -16.86
C ASP A 285 4.31 12.95 -16.17
N GLU A 286 3.36 13.45 -15.36
CA GLU A 286 2.43 12.62 -14.56
C GLU A 286 1.69 11.53 -15.37
N ASP A 287 1.68 10.28 -14.87
CA ASP A 287 0.99 9.16 -15.51
C ASP A 287 -0.52 9.08 -15.21
N GLY A 288 -1.00 9.82 -14.20
CA GLY A 288 -2.39 9.76 -13.73
C GLY A 288 -2.71 8.56 -12.82
N ILE A 289 -1.71 8.06 -12.09
CA ILE A 289 -1.82 6.91 -11.17
C ILE A 289 -2.57 7.22 -9.87
N SER A 290 -2.59 8.50 -9.48
CA SER A 290 -3.26 9.02 -8.29
C SER A 290 -4.21 10.15 -8.66
N LYS A 291 -5.39 10.15 -8.05
CA LYS A 291 -6.38 11.23 -8.17
C LYS A 291 -6.31 12.23 -7.02
N GLU A 292 -5.61 11.88 -5.94
CA GLU A 292 -5.45 12.79 -4.81
C GLU A 292 -4.40 13.84 -5.16
N GLU A 293 -4.77 15.12 -5.00
CA GLU A 293 -3.87 16.26 -5.12
C GLU A 293 -4.03 17.10 -3.85
N ILE A 294 -3.44 16.60 -2.77
CA ILE A 294 -3.51 17.22 -1.45
C ILE A 294 -2.10 17.45 -0.92
N PHE A 295 -1.92 18.59 -0.27
CA PHE A 295 -0.66 19.01 0.34
C PHE A 295 -0.95 19.51 1.75
N TYR A 296 -0.08 19.17 2.70
CA TYR A 296 -0.23 19.69 4.06
C TYR A 296 0.15 21.18 4.07
N PRO A 297 -0.52 22.04 4.86
CA PRO A 297 -0.16 23.46 4.94
C PRO A 297 1.33 23.68 5.20
N GLY A 298 1.94 24.63 4.50
CA GLY A 298 3.38 24.89 4.50
C GLY A 298 4.17 24.09 3.47
N SER A 299 3.51 23.28 2.64
CA SER A 299 4.19 22.56 1.54
C SER A 299 4.55 23.48 0.38
N PHE A 300 5.58 23.08 -0.37
CA PHE A 300 6.03 23.73 -1.60
C PHE A 300 5.93 22.76 -2.77
N LEU A 301 5.52 23.27 -3.93
CA LEU A 301 5.55 22.55 -5.20
C LEU A 301 6.38 23.36 -6.20
N PHE A 302 7.44 22.76 -6.71
CA PHE A 302 8.32 23.29 -7.74
C PHE A 302 8.05 22.56 -9.05
N ARG A 303 7.67 23.32 -10.08
CA ARG A 303 7.51 22.81 -11.45
C ARG A 303 8.69 23.22 -12.29
N LEU A 304 9.41 22.25 -12.81
CA LEU A 304 10.59 22.42 -13.64
C LEU A 304 10.27 22.24 -15.12
N GLU A 305 11.22 22.60 -15.98
CA GLU A 305 11.25 22.17 -17.38
C GLU A 305 11.30 20.64 -17.47
N PRO A 306 10.63 20.02 -18.46
CA PRO A 306 10.60 18.55 -18.61
C PRO A 306 11.99 17.91 -18.59
N GLY A 307 12.12 16.78 -17.88
CA GLY A 307 13.33 15.98 -17.71
C GLY A 307 14.31 16.49 -16.65
N ASN A 308 13.92 17.41 -15.76
CA ASN A 308 14.84 18.05 -14.81
C ASN A 308 14.61 17.73 -13.33
N ASP A 309 13.51 17.08 -12.96
CA ASP A 309 13.22 16.71 -11.58
C ASP A 309 14.25 15.72 -11.02
N ASP A 310 14.59 14.66 -11.75
CA ASP A 310 15.62 13.69 -11.38
C ASP A 310 16.99 14.38 -11.19
N LEU A 311 17.35 15.32 -12.07
CA LEU A 311 18.62 16.06 -11.99
C LEU A 311 18.68 16.95 -10.75
N VAL A 312 17.62 17.72 -10.49
CA VAL A 312 17.53 18.60 -9.31
C VAL A 312 17.46 17.76 -8.03
N GLY A 313 16.69 16.67 -8.05
CA GLY A 313 16.58 15.73 -6.93
C GLY A 313 17.92 15.11 -6.55
N ALA A 314 18.69 14.63 -7.54
CA ALA A 314 20.02 14.08 -7.34
C ALA A 314 21.00 15.13 -6.76
N GLU A 315 20.95 16.36 -7.27
CA GLU A 315 21.79 17.45 -6.79
C GLU A 315 21.48 17.84 -5.33
N ILE A 316 20.19 17.87 -4.95
CA ILE A 316 19.77 18.09 -3.56
C ILE A 316 20.23 16.92 -2.66
N LYS A 317 20.10 15.69 -3.13
CA LYS A 317 20.53 14.48 -2.41
C LYS A 317 22.04 14.50 -2.15
N GLU A 318 22.83 14.89 -3.14
CA GLU A 318 24.29 15.00 -3.01
C GLU A 318 24.69 16.10 -2.01
N ARG A 319 24.09 17.29 -2.13
CA ARG A 319 24.44 18.45 -1.29
C ARG A 319 24.00 18.32 0.16
N CYS A 320 22.83 17.73 0.42
CA CYS A 320 22.20 17.77 1.75
C CYS A 320 22.18 16.42 2.46
N PHE A 321 22.07 15.32 1.71
CA PHE A 321 21.88 13.99 2.30
C PHE A 321 23.13 13.13 2.27
N VAL A 322 24.17 13.50 1.52
CA VAL A 322 25.44 12.73 1.42
C VAL A 322 25.16 11.25 1.08
N ARG A 323 24.23 11.01 0.13
CA ARG A 323 23.72 9.68 -0.29
C ARG A 323 22.89 8.91 0.74
N ALA A 324 22.54 9.51 1.88
CA ALA A 324 21.45 9.00 2.72
C ALA A 324 20.08 9.38 2.11
N ASP A 325 19.00 8.82 2.65
CA ASP A 325 17.63 9.23 2.33
C ASP A 325 16.96 10.00 3.48
N ARG A 326 17.68 10.15 4.60
CA ARG A 326 17.17 10.71 5.84
C ARG A 326 18.30 11.34 6.66
N ILE A 327 18.06 12.54 7.16
CA ILE A 327 19.01 13.31 7.97
C ILE A 327 18.33 13.95 9.19
N PRO A 328 19.07 14.29 10.26
CA PRO A 328 18.56 15.15 11.32
C PRO A 328 18.13 16.52 10.77
N LEU A 329 17.10 17.12 11.37
CA LEU A 329 16.67 18.47 11.04
C LEU A 329 17.81 19.47 11.34
N SER A 330 18.24 20.17 10.30
CA SER A 330 19.29 21.21 10.37
C SER A 330 18.88 22.53 9.73
N MET A 331 17.93 22.50 8.81
CA MET A 331 17.37 23.66 8.12
C MET A 331 15.84 23.65 8.26
N LYS A 332 15.22 24.83 8.29
CA LYS A 332 13.76 24.92 8.20
C LYS A 332 13.29 24.64 6.78
N ILE A 333 12.00 24.32 6.62
CA ILE A 333 11.44 23.99 5.31
C ILE A 333 11.58 25.16 4.33
N GLU A 334 11.46 26.41 4.78
CA GLU A 334 11.60 27.59 3.94
C GLU A 334 13.05 27.79 3.44
N GLU A 335 14.03 27.45 4.28
CA GLU A 335 15.46 27.49 3.93
C GLU A 335 15.79 26.40 2.90
N MET A 336 15.27 25.19 3.10
CA MET A 336 15.39 24.12 2.12
C MET A 336 14.68 24.47 0.81
N ALA A 337 13.49 25.06 0.85
CA ALA A 337 12.79 25.51 -0.35
C ALA A 337 13.58 26.59 -1.10
N ALA A 338 14.25 27.50 -0.39
CA ALA A 338 15.17 28.47 -1.00
C ALA A 338 16.38 27.79 -1.67
N LEU A 339 16.93 26.75 -1.06
CA LEU A 339 17.98 25.94 -1.67
C LEU A 339 17.49 25.24 -2.94
N VAL A 340 16.32 24.59 -2.90
CA VAL A 340 15.71 23.95 -4.08
C VAL A 340 15.52 24.97 -5.19
N ARG A 341 14.96 26.14 -4.90
CA ARG A 341 14.82 27.24 -5.87
C ARG A 341 16.16 27.63 -6.51
N THR A 342 17.22 27.75 -5.69
CA THR A 342 18.56 28.09 -6.16
C THR A 342 19.14 27.02 -7.07
N VAL A 343 18.96 25.75 -6.69
CA VAL A 343 19.42 24.59 -7.47
C VAL A 343 18.65 24.50 -8.79
N SER A 344 17.32 24.63 -8.77
CA SER A 344 16.50 24.64 -9.98
C SER A 344 16.95 25.73 -10.96
N GLY A 345 17.24 26.93 -10.46
CA GLY A 345 17.79 28.02 -11.27
C GLY A 345 16.89 28.35 -12.46
N LYS A 346 17.46 28.37 -13.67
CA LYS A 346 16.71 28.65 -14.91
C LYS A 346 15.74 27.54 -15.32
N ARG A 347 15.87 26.33 -14.75
CA ARG A 347 15.00 25.18 -15.01
C ARG A 347 13.63 25.31 -14.33
N LEU A 348 13.47 26.27 -13.40
CA LEU A 348 12.22 26.49 -12.67
C LEU A 348 11.21 27.24 -13.54
N LEU A 349 10.06 26.63 -13.81
CA LEU A 349 8.94 27.27 -14.50
C LEU A 349 8.08 28.09 -13.54
N TRP A 350 7.67 27.49 -12.43
CA TRP A 350 6.89 28.15 -11.38
C TRP A 350 6.97 27.40 -10.06
N GLU A 351 6.57 28.07 -8.99
CA GLU A 351 6.41 27.47 -7.67
C GLU A 351 5.07 27.84 -7.03
N ARG A 352 4.61 26.99 -6.12
CA ARG A 352 3.39 27.21 -5.35
C ARG A 352 3.60 26.81 -3.89
N VAL A 353 3.03 27.59 -2.98
CA VAL A 353 2.95 27.30 -1.54
C VAL A 353 1.50 26.98 -1.18
N PHE A 354 1.31 26.02 -0.27
CA PHE A 354 -0.01 25.52 0.14
C PHE A 354 -0.37 25.90 1.58
#